data_AF-A0A538RSZ0-F1
#
_entry.id   AF-A0A538RSZ0-F1
#
_cell.length_a   1.000
_cell.length_b   1.000
_cell.length_c   1.000
_cell.angle_alpha   90.00
_cell.angle_beta   90.00
_cell.angle_gamma   90.00
#
_symmetry.space_group_name_H-M   'P 1'
#
loop_
_entity.id
_entity.type
_entity.pdbx_description
1 polymer ?
#
loop_
_entity_poly.entity_id
_entity_poly.type
_entity_poly.pdbx_seq_one_letter_code
_entity_poly.pdbx_strand_id
1 'polypeptide(L)'
;MPGKGVLFLGPIKGAKGEQAAAKAGLKKAADLVGLRVDGPNKPGECQRLARLLADAGINLRGLSATVIGNKFTIALGLDSDADATKAVQVLQGAGSKAKS
;
A
#
# COMPACT_ATOMS: atom_id res chain seq x y z
N MET A 1 6.83 -13.08 23.29
CA MET A 1 8.28 -12.85 23.48
C MET A 1 8.54 -11.37 23.26
N PRO A 2 9.03 -10.63 24.27
CA PRO A 2 9.53 -9.27 24.05
C PRO A 2 10.62 -9.30 22.96
N GLY A 3 10.62 -8.33 22.05
CA GLY A 3 11.66 -8.20 21.01
C GLY A 3 11.37 -8.87 19.65
N LYS A 4 10.13 -9.25 19.35
CA LYS A 4 9.73 -9.68 18.00
C LYS A 4 8.97 -8.57 17.27
N GLY A 5 9.34 -8.32 16.01
CA GLY A 5 8.62 -7.45 15.08
C GLY A 5 8.29 -8.20 13.78
N VAL A 6 7.31 -7.70 13.03
CA VAL A 6 6.94 -8.25 11.71
C VAL A 6 7.41 -7.27 10.64
N LEU A 7 8.18 -7.78 9.67
CA LEU A 7 8.58 -7.04 8.48
C LEU A 7 7.85 -7.60 7.27
N PHE A 8 7.25 -6.73 6.48
CA PHE A 8 6.69 -7.07 5.18
C PHE A 8 7.58 -6.52 4.07
N LEU A 9 7.86 -7.35 3.06
CA LEU A 9 8.73 -7.01 1.93
C LEU A 9 7.95 -7.21 0.62
N GLY A 10 7.93 -6.17 -0.20
CA GLY A 10 7.26 -6.22 -1.50
C GLY A 10 7.47 -4.95 -2.34
N PRO A 11 7.20 -5.00 -3.65
CA PRO A 11 6.76 -6.20 -4.38
C PRO A 11 7.94 -7.13 -4.70
N ILE A 12 7.76 -8.44 -4.46
CA ILE A 12 8.65 -9.48 -4.96
C ILE A 12 7.99 -10.07 -6.20
N LYS A 13 8.70 -10.08 -7.33
CA LYS A 13 8.14 -10.53 -8.62
C LYS A 13 9.04 -11.57 -9.27
N GLY A 14 8.40 -12.59 -9.84
CA GLY A 14 9.05 -13.61 -10.65
C GLY A 14 9.84 -14.65 -9.83
N ALA A 15 10.09 -15.80 -10.48
CA ALA A 15 10.63 -16.99 -9.83
C ALA A 15 11.96 -16.74 -9.09
N LYS A 16 12.86 -15.92 -9.65
CA LYS A 16 14.15 -15.60 -9.00
C LYS A 16 13.96 -14.86 -7.66
N GLY A 17 13.07 -13.87 -7.62
CA GLY A 17 12.80 -13.10 -6.41
C GLY A 17 12.11 -13.95 -5.35
N GLU A 18 11.14 -14.76 -5.75
CA GLU A 18 10.41 -15.67 -4.86
C GLU A 18 11.33 -16.75 -4.25
N GLN A 19 12.22 -17.34 -5.05
CA GLN A 19 13.22 -18.29 -4.57
C GLN A 19 14.21 -17.65 -3.59
N ALA A 20 14.66 -16.43 -3.87
CA ALA A 20 15.54 -15.70 -2.95
C ALA A 20 14.83 -15.39 -1.63
N ALA A 21 13.55 -15.00 -1.68
CA ALA A 21 12.74 -14.75 -0.49
C ALA A 21 12.57 -16.01 0.36
N ALA A 22 12.24 -17.14 -0.27
CA ALA A 22 12.11 -18.43 0.40
C ALA A 22 13.44 -18.86 1.05
N LYS A 23 14.57 -18.69 0.36
CA LYS A 23 15.92 -18.96 0.92
C LYS A 23 16.26 -18.06 2.12
N ALA A 24 15.73 -16.84 2.16
CA ALA A 24 15.87 -15.91 3.28
C ALA A 24 14.88 -16.20 4.44
N GLY A 25 14.06 -17.26 4.35
CA GLY A 25 13.09 -17.62 5.38
C GLY A 25 11.79 -16.81 5.35
N LEU A 26 11.59 -15.97 4.33
CA LEU A 26 10.34 -15.24 4.14
C LEU A 26 9.23 -16.19 3.69
N LYS A 27 8.03 -15.94 4.19
CA LYS A 27 6.82 -16.65 3.79
C LYS A 27 5.87 -15.67 3.11
N LYS A 28 5.14 -16.14 2.10
CA LYS A 28 4.08 -15.35 1.49
C LYS A 28 3.02 -15.05 2.55
N ALA A 29 2.67 -13.78 2.70
CA ALA A 29 1.56 -13.39 3.56
C ALA A 29 0.24 -13.84 2.92
N ALA A 30 -0.61 -14.50 3.71
CA ALA A 30 -1.90 -15.02 3.24
C ALA A 30 -3.05 -14.01 3.45
N ASP A 31 -2.85 -13.07 4.36
CA ASP A 31 -3.87 -12.17 4.92
C ASP A 31 -3.44 -10.68 4.82
N LEU A 32 -2.41 -10.38 4.03
CA LEU A 32 -1.95 -9.03 3.77
C LEU A 32 -1.91 -8.76 2.28
N VAL A 33 -2.63 -7.73 1.86
CA VAL A 33 -2.58 -7.24 0.48
C VAL A 33 -1.87 -5.90 0.45
N GLY A 34 -0.78 -5.83 -0.31
CA GLY A 34 -0.01 -4.60 -0.49
C GLY A 34 -0.52 -3.76 -1.65
N LEU A 35 -0.85 -2.49 -1.40
CA LEU A 35 -1.21 -1.52 -2.44
C LEU A 35 -0.20 -0.38 -2.46
N ARG A 36 0.34 -0.07 -3.65
CA ARG A 36 1.20 1.09 -3.87
C ARG A 36 0.39 2.23 -4.49
N VAL A 37 0.51 3.42 -3.92
CA VAL A 37 -0.15 4.65 -4.39
C VAL A 37 0.93 5.69 -4.66
N ASP A 38 0.94 6.23 -5.87
CA ASP A 38 1.86 7.31 -6.27
C ASP A 38 1.06 8.58 -6.57
N GLY A 39 1.61 9.75 -6.24
CA GLY A 39 0.95 11.03 -6.50
C GLY A 39 1.86 12.24 -6.31
N PRO A 40 1.37 13.46 -6.58
CA PRO A 40 2.16 14.68 -6.38
C PRO A 40 2.36 14.97 -4.88
N ASN A 41 3.57 15.37 -4.48
CA ASN A 41 3.85 15.75 -3.10
C ASN A 41 3.31 17.16 -2.81
N LYS A 42 2.06 17.25 -2.36
CA LYS A 42 1.41 18.51 -1.97
C LYS A 42 0.95 18.44 -0.51
N PRO A 43 0.91 19.58 0.20
CA PRO A 43 0.35 19.64 1.56
C PRO A 43 -1.06 19.03 1.60
N GLY A 44 -1.31 18.14 2.56
CA GLY A 44 -2.61 17.53 2.78
C GLY A 44 -2.93 16.26 1.99
N GLU A 45 -2.07 15.80 1.05
CA GLU A 45 -2.40 14.60 0.25
C GLU A 45 -2.55 13.33 1.10
N CYS A 46 -1.66 13.08 2.06
CA CYS A 46 -1.82 11.93 2.97
C CYS A 46 -3.13 11.99 3.77
N GLN A 47 -3.52 13.18 4.23
CA GLN A 47 -4.78 13.38 4.96
C GLN A 47 -6.00 13.15 4.06
N ARG A 48 -5.95 13.63 2.80
CA ARG A 48 -6.99 13.40 1.79
C ARG A 48 -7.17 11.91 1.50
N LEU A 49 -6.06 11.19 1.25
CA LEU A 49 -6.09 9.75 0.97
C LEU A 49 -6.59 8.95 2.19
N ALA A 50 -6.08 9.24 3.39
CA ALA A 50 -6.50 8.56 4.60
C ALA A 50 -8.01 8.77 4.87
N ARG A 51 -8.53 9.98 4.65
CA ARG A 51 -9.97 10.26 4.78
C ARG A 51 -10.81 9.47 3.77
N LEU A 52 -10.40 9.43 2.51
CA LEU A 52 -11.11 8.64 1.49
C LEU A 52 -11.19 7.15 1.84
N LEU A 53 -10.10 6.58 2.35
CA LEU A 53 -10.07 5.18 2.79
C LEU A 53 -10.96 4.97 4.03
N ALA A 54 -10.92 5.90 5.00
CA ALA A 54 -11.76 5.84 6.19
C ALA A 54 -13.26 5.96 5.87
N ASP A 55 -13.64 6.90 4.99
CA ASP A 55 -15.02 7.09 4.54
C ASP A 55 -15.55 5.85 3.77
N ALA A 56 -14.64 5.11 3.12
CA ALA A 56 -14.93 3.83 2.49
C ALA A 56 -14.96 2.66 3.49
N GLY A 57 -14.71 2.87 4.78
CA GLY A 57 -14.66 1.83 5.81
C GLY A 57 -13.48 0.86 5.66
N ILE A 58 -12.38 1.30 5.06
CA ILE A 58 -11.18 0.49 4.83
C ILE A 58 -10.18 0.71 5.97
N ASN A 59 -9.81 -0.37 6.64
CA ASN A 59 -8.76 -0.36 7.66
C ASN A 59 -7.38 -0.55 7.05
N LEU A 60 -6.37 0.08 7.66
CA LEU A 60 -4.96 -0.04 7.26
C LEU A 60 -4.21 -0.86 8.32
N ARG A 61 -3.57 -1.96 7.90
CA ARG A 61 -2.62 -2.72 8.73
C ARG A 61 -1.29 -2.02 8.89
N GLY A 62 -0.93 -1.22 7.90
CA GLY A 62 0.32 -0.49 7.87
C GLY A 62 0.33 0.51 6.74
N LEU A 63 1.07 1.59 6.94
CA LEU A 63 1.31 2.63 5.96
C LEU A 63 2.77 3.05 6.06
N SER A 64 3.45 3.10 4.91
CA SER A 64 4.75 3.76 4.78
C SER A 64 4.66 4.74 3.63
N ALA A 65 5.13 5.97 3.84
CA ALA A 65 5.08 7.03 2.85
C ALA A 65 6.49 7.62 2.67
N THR A 66 6.92 7.71 1.42
CA THR A 66 8.22 8.26 1.05
C THR A 66 8.02 9.31 -0.04
N VAL A 67 8.73 10.42 0.05
CA VAL A 67 8.78 11.44 -1.00
C VAL A 67 10.06 11.24 -1.82
N ILE A 68 9.91 11.22 -3.14
CA ILE A 68 11.02 11.16 -4.09
C ILE A 68 10.83 12.32 -5.09
N GLY A 69 11.67 13.34 -4.99
CA GLY A 69 11.53 14.58 -5.76
C GLY A 69 10.22 15.30 -5.43
N ASN A 70 9.38 15.54 -6.44
CA ASN A 70 8.08 16.21 -6.31
C ASN A 70 6.89 15.25 -6.22
N LYS A 71 7.14 13.95 -6.02
CA LYS A 71 6.10 12.91 -5.90
C LYS A 71 6.22 12.19 -4.57
N PHE A 72 5.10 11.67 -4.08
CA PHE A 72 5.09 10.68 -3.01
C PHE A 72 4.85 9.28 -3.60
N THR A 73 5.33 8.29 -2.86
CA THR A 73 4.95 6.88 -2.96
C THR A 73 4.49 6.43 -1.58
N ILE A 74 3.29 5.88 -1.49
CA ILE A 74 2.74 5.27 -0.27
C ILE A 74 2.57 3.76 -0.52
N ALA A 75 3.08 2.96 0.41
CA ALA A 75 2.78 1.54 0.51
C ALA A 75 1.75 1.34 1.62
N LEU A 76 0.61 0.74 1.27
CA LEU A 76 -0.50 0.40 2.15
C LEU A 76 -0.54 -1.11 2.36
N GLY A 77 -0.76 -1.54 3.59
CA GLY A 77 -1.11 -2.92 3.94
C GLY A 77 -2.60 -3.01 4.25
N LEU A 78 -3.31 -3.89 3.56
CA LEU A 78 -4.76 -4.09 3.65
C LEU A 78 -5.10 -5.53 4.07
N ASP A 79 -6.29 -5.72 4.64
CA ASP A 79 -6.75 -7.01 5.17
C ASP A 79 -7.12 -8.03 4.09
N SER A 80 -7.57 -7.58 2.92
CA SER A 80 -8.10 -8.46 1.88
C SER A 80 -7.95 -7.90 0.46
N ASP A 81 -8.09 -8.78 -0.54
CA ASP A 81 -8.15 -8.38 -1.95
C ASP A 81 -9.38 -7.52 -2.25
N ALA A 82 -10.49 -7.74 -1.52
CA ALA A 82 -11.69 -6.93 -1.62
C ALA A 82 -11.43 -5.49 -1.15
N ASP A 83 -10.75 -5.32 -0.01
CA ASP A 83 -10.37 -3.99 0.49
C ASP A 83 -9.38 -3.31 -0.45
N ALA A 84 -8.44 -4.05 -1.04
CA ALA A 84 -7.52 -3.52 -2.04
C ALA A 84 -8.25 -3.05 -3.29
N THR A 85 -9.21 -3.83 -3.79
CA THR A 85 -10.02 -3.45 -4.95
C THR A 85 -10.85 -2.20 -4.66
N LYS A 86 -11.50 -2.14 -3.49
CA LYS A 86 -12.27 -0.98 -3.05
C LYS A 86 -11.39 0.26 -2.87
N ALA A 87 -10.20 0.10 -2.29
CA ALA A 87 -9.22 1.17 -2.14
C ALA A 87 -8.81 1.73 -3.51
N VAL A 88 -8.51 0.86 -4.47
CA VAL A 88 -8.17 1.28 -5.85
C VAL A 88 -9.32 2.11 -6.45
N GLN A 89 -10.56 1.65 -6.35
CA GLN A 89 -11.73 2.35 -6.90
C GLN A 89 -11.91 3.74 -6.28
N VAL A 90 -11.84 3.84 -4.96
CA VAL A 90 -12.02 5.11 -4.22
C VAL A 90 -10.89 6.09 -4.52
N LEU A 91 -9.65 5.61 -4.53
CA LEU A 91 -8.47 6.46 -4.73
C LEU A 91 -8.34 6.92 -6.19
N GLN A 92 -8.68 6.07 -7.17
CA GLN A 92 -8.70 6.45 -8.59
C GLN A 92 -9.89 7.37 -8.91
N GLY A 93 -11.09 7.08 -8.38
CA GLY A 93 -12.27 7.93 -8.57
C GLY A 93 -12.08 9.35 -8.05
N ALA A 94 -11.25 9.53 -7.02
CA ALA A 94 -10.84 10.85 -6.52
C ALA A 94 -9.72 11.51 -7.36
N GLY A 95 -9.00 10.74 -8.18
CA GLY A 95 -7.99 11.22 -9.13
C GLY A 95 -8.54 11.59 -10.51
N SER A 96 -9.73 11.11 -10.87
CA SER A 96 -10.35 11.30 -12.19
C SER A 96 -11.01 12.67 -12.45
N LYS A 97 -10.69 13.72 -11.70
CA LYS A 97 -10.86 15.10 -12.20
C LYS A 97 -9.62 15.53 -13.00
N ALA A 98 -9.28 14.77 -14.04
CA ALA A 98 -8.51 15.28 -15.17
C ALA A 98 -9.53 15.82 -16.18
N LYS A 99 -9.48 17.13 -16.44
CA LYS A 99 -10.38 17.83 -17.37
C LYS A 99 -10.32 17.24 -18.79
N SER A 100 -11.47 17.38 -19.46
CA SER A 100 -11.74 17.37 -20.91
C SER A 100 -10.58 17.77 -21.80
#